data_AF-A0A226QQJ4-F1
#
_entry.id   AF-A0A226QQJ4-F1
#
_cell.length_a   1.000
_cell.length_b   1.000
_cell.length_c   1.000
_cell.angle_alpha   90.00
_cell.angle_beta   90.00
_cell.angle_gamma   90.00
#
_symmetry.space_group_name_H-M   'P 1'
#
loop_
_entity.id
_entity.type
_entity.pdbx_description
1 polymer ?
#
loop_
_entity_poly.entity_id
_entity_poly.type
_entity_poly.pdbx_seq_one_letter_code
_entity_poly.pdbx_strand_id
1 'polypeptide(L)'
;MLQQPNLSGVTNIKELKRRLKDFTLQEKCEILSYWINEINNEVEIAIRQGNNALAIWRMAQAAMFEDVLFEYERALVKEGALL
;
A
#
# COMPACT_ATOMS: atom_id res chain seq x y z
N MET A 1 -3.38 13.46 13.73
CA MET A 1 -2.80 12.21 13.20
C MET A 1 -3.96 11.31 12.82
N LEU A 2 -4.12 11.02 11.53
CA LEU A 2 -5.10 10.01 11.07
C LEU A 2 -4.72 8.66 11.66
N GLN A 3 -5.69 7.91 12.21
CA GLN A 3 -5.45 6.52 12.59
C GLN A 3 -5.19 5.72 11.32
N GLN A 4 -3.94 5.31 11.12
CA GLN A 4 -3.53 4.46 10.00
C GLN A 4 -4.17 3.07 10.19
N PRO A 5 -4.96 2.56 9.23
CA PRO A 5 -5.52 1.22 9.34
C PRO A 5 -4.39 0.19 9.33
N ASN A 6 -4.53 -0.89 10.09
CA ASN A 6 -3.58 -1.99 10.05
C ASN A 6 -3.73 -2.79 8.75
N LEU A 7 -2.73 -2.71 7.87
CA LEU A 7 -2.71 -3.41 6.57
C LEU A 7 -1.65 -4.52 6.48
N SER A 8 -0.89 -4.79 7.54
CA SER A 8 0.27 -5.70 7.50
C SER A 8 -0.05 -7.13 7.04
N GLY A 9 -1.27 -7.60 7.34
CA GLY A 9 -1.77 -8.93 6.98
C GLY A 9 -2.58 -9.00 5.69
N VAL A 10 -2.69 -7.91 4.93
CA VAL A 10 -3.52 -7.87 3.71
C VAL A 10 -2.80 -8.57 2.56
N THR A 11 -3.42 -9.59 1.98
CA THR A 11 -2.81 -10.46 0.95
C THR A 11 -3.49 -10.38 -0.42
N ASN A 12 -4.57 -9.61 -0.56
CA ASN A 12 -5.28 -9.46 -1.83
C ASN A 12 -5.93 -8.08 -1.98
N ILE A 13 -6.13 -7.67 -3.24
CA ILE A 13 -6.67 -6.35 -3.62
C ILE A 13 -8.07 -6.11 -3.05
N LYS A 14 -8.93 -7.15 -3.01
CA LYS A 14 -10.31 -7.01 -2.53
C LYS A 14 -10.34 -6.63 -1.05
N GLU A 15 -9.50 -7.26 -0.24
CA GLU A 15 -9.36 -6.90 1.17
C GLU A 15 -8.75 -5.51 1.33
N LEU A 16 -7.71 -5.19 0.56
CA LEU A 16 -7.07 -3.87 0.59
C LEU A 16 -8.09 -2.74 0.34
N LYS A 17 -8.82 -2.82 -0.76
CA LYS A 17 -9.86 -1.84 -1.13
C LYS A 17 -10.98 -1.77 -0.09
N ARG A 18 -11.35 -2.90 0.54
CA ARG A 18 -12.33 -2.94 1.63
C ARG A 18 -11.84 -2.20 2.88
N ARG A 19 -10.58 -2.40 3.29
CA ARG A 19 -9.96 -1.70 4.43
C ARG A 19 -9.86 -0.20 4.23
N LEU A 20 -9.77 0.21 2.97
CA LEU A 20 -9.63 1.60 2.56
C LEU A 20 -10.97 2.29 2.23
N LYS A 21 -12.10 1.57 2.25
CA LYS A 21 -13.37 2.03 1.67
C LYS A 21 -13.81 3.42 2.17
N ASP A 22 -13.70 3.64 3.47
CA ASP A 22 -14.27 4.81 4.16
C ASP A 22 -13.33 6.02 4.19
N PHE A 23 -12.14 5.91 3.60
CA PHE A 23 -11.17 7.00 3.47
C PHE A 23 -11.40 7.78 2.17
N THR A 24 -11.07 9.08 2.20
CA THR A 24 -11.02 9.92 1.00
C THR A 24 -9.94 9.43 0.04
N LEU A 25 -10.02 9.83 -1.22
CA LEU A 25 -9.07 9.39 -2.23
C LEU A 25 -7.63 9.83 -1.91
N GLN A 26 -7.47 11.02 -1.33
CA GLN A 26 -6.18 11.54 -0.90
C GLN A 26 -5.63 10.75 0.31
N GLU A 27 -6.46 10.50 1.33
CA GLU A 27 -6.05 9.67 2.48
C GLU A 27 -5.67 8.25 2.04
N LYS A 28 -6.39 7.66 1.08
CA LYS A 28 -6.04 6.34 0.52
C LYS A 28 -4.62 6.32 -0.05
N CYS A 29 -4.23 7.37 -0.77
CA CYS A 29 -2.88 7.48 -1.32
C CYS A 29 -1.84 7.63 -0.20
N GLU A 30 -2.08 8.49 0.78
CA GLU A 30 -1.19 8.68 1.93
C GLU A 30 -0.99 7.39 2.75
N ILE A 31 -2.09 6.67 3.02
CA ILE A 31 -2.07 5.38 3.73
C ILE A 31 -1.27 4.34 2.94
N LEU A 32 -1.51 4.21 1.63
CA LEU A 32 -0.80 3.23 0.80
C LEU A 32 0.69 3.55 0.70
N SER A 33 1.06 4.81 0.47
CA SER A 33 2.47 5.24 0.43
C SER A 33 3.20 4.95 1.74
N TYR A 34 2.55 5.18 2.89
CA TYR A 34 3.10 4.81 4.18
C TYR A 34 3.35 3.30 4.30
N TRP A 35 2.35 2.48 3.96
CA TRP A 35 2.48 1.02 4.08
C TRP A 35 3.47 0.40 3.10
N ILE A 36 3.57 0.93 1.88
CA ILE A 36 4.60 0.52 0.91
C ILE A 36 5.99 0.76 1.49
N ASN A 37 6.22 1.91 2.13
CA ASN A 37 7.48 2.22 2.79
C ASN A 37 7.77 1.25 3.96
N GLU A 38 6.79 0.96 4.81
CA GLU A 38 6.94 -0.03 5.88
C GLU A 38 7.27 -1.43 5.35
N ILE A 39 6.56 -1.88 4.30
CA ILE A 39 6.83 -3.17 3.65
C ILE A 39 8.24 -3.21 3.07
N ASN A 40 8.69 -2.14 2.42
CA ASN A 40 10.05 -2.06 1.87
C ASN A 40 11.13 -2.11 2.96
N ASN A 41 10.90 -1.45 4.10
CA ASN A 41 11.78 -1.58 5.28
C ASN A 41 11.84 -3.03 5.78
N GLU A 42 10.70 -3.73 5.83
CA GLU A 42 10.67 -5.15 6.20
C GLU A 42 11.39 -6.05 5.20
N VAL A 43 11.30 -5.75 3.90
CA VAL A 43 12.06 -6.45 2.84
C VAL A 43 13.56 -6.30 3.07
N GLU A 44 14.04 -5.08 3.33
CA GLU A 44 15.46 -4.85 3.61
C GLU A 44 15.95 -5.63 4.83
N ILE A 45 15.16 -5.65 5.90
CA ILE A 45 15.46 -6.41 7.12
C ILE A 45 15.52 -7.92 6.79
N ALA A 46 14.54 -8.45 6.06
CA ALA A 46 14.48 -9.85 5.68
C ALA A 46 15.69 -10.27 4.82
N ILE A 47 16.10 -9.42 3.87
CA ILE A 47 17.30 -9.65 3.05
C ILE A 47 18.56 -9.69 3.94
N ARG A 48 18.73 -8.73 4.85
CA ARG A 48 19.89 -8.69 5.78
C ARG A 48 19.95 -9.92 6.70
N GLN A 49 18.80 -10.49 7.03
CA GLN A 49 18.69 -11.71 7.84
C GLN A 49 18.82 -13.01 7.01
N GLY A 50 18.98 -12.93 5.69
CA GLY A 50 19.03 -14.09 4.80
C GLY A 50 17.69 -14.81 4.63
N ASN A 51 16.56 -14.19 5.02
CA ASN A 51 15.23 -14.75 4.87
C ASN A 51 14.61 -14.36 3.52
N ASN A 52 15.12 -14.97 2.45
CA ASN A 52 14.71 -14.66 1.08
C ASN A 52 13.23 -14.96 0.82
N ALA A 53 12.67 -15.99 1.46
CA ALA A 53 11.26 -16.34 1.32
C ALA A 53 10.34 -15.22 1.83
N LEU A 54 10.67 -14.65 3.00
CA LEU A 54 9.95 -13.52 3.56
C LEU A 54 10.12 -12.25 2.70
N ALA A 55 11.34 -11.99 2.22
CA ALA A 55 11.61 -10.86 1.35
C ALA A 55 10.76 -10.91 0.06
N ILE A 56 10.76 -12.05 -0.64
CA ILE A 56 9.96 -12.25 -1.86
C ILE A 56 8.47 -12.08 -1.57
N TRP A 57 7.98 -12.65 -0.47
CA TRP A 57 6.57 -12.53 -0.10
C TRP A 57 6.17 -11.07 0.19
N ARG A 58 7.00 -10.33 0.93
CA ARG A 58 6.77 -8.90 1.19
C ARG A 58 6.89 -8.03 -0.07
N MET A 59 7.82 -8.32 -0.97
CA MET A 59 7.91 -7.62 -2.27
C MET A 59 6.65 -7.82 -3.12
N ALA A 60 6.09 -9.03 -3.15
CA ALA A 60 4.82 -9.27 -3.84
C ALA A 60 3.65 -8.48 -3.21
N GLN A 61 3.66 -8.31 -1.89
CA GLN A 61 2.69 -7.47 -1.18
C GLN A 61 2.86 -5.99 -1.53
N ALA A 62 4.10 -5.48 -1.58
CA ALA A 62 4.39 -4.10 -1.99
C ALA A 62 3.88 -3.81 -3.40
N ALA A 63 4.17 -4.68 -4.37
CA ALA A 63 3.72 -4.53 -5.75
C ALA A 63 2.19 -4.44 -5.86
N MET A 64 1.46 -5.26 -5.09
CA MET A 64 -0.01 -5.20 -5.04
C MET A 64 -0.51 -3.86 -4.47
N PHE A 65 0.18 -3.29 -3.48
CA PHE A 65 -0.19 -1.99 -2.91
C PHE A 65 0.12 -0.85 -3.90
N GLU A 66 1.25 -0.93 -4.60
CA GLU A 66 1.65 0.02 -5.66
C GLU A 66 0.64 0.05 -6.82
N ASP A 67 0.14 -1.11 -7.25
CA ASP A 67 -0.91 -1.19 -8.29
C ASP A 67 -2.17 -0.42 -7.86
N VAL A 68 -2.61 -0.59 -6.62
CA VAL A 68 -3.80 0.11 -6.10
C VAL A 68 -3.52 1.59 -5.86
N LEU A 69 -2.31 1.96 -5.43
CA LEU A 69 -1.90 3.35 -5.28
C LEU A 69 -1.96 4.07 -6.63
N PHE A 70 -1.40 3.46 -7.67
CA PHE A 70 -1.43 4.01 -9.03
C PHE A 70 -2.86 4.23 -9.54
N GLU A 71 -3.78 3.30 -9.26
CA GLU A 71 -5.20 3.48 -9.59
C GLU A 71 -5.81 4.72 -8.91
N TYR A 72 -5.48 4.95 -7.62
CA TYR A 72 -6.00 6.08 -6.85
C TYR A 72 -5.35 7.41 -7.22
N GLU A 73 -4.03 7.46 -7.46
CA GLU A 73 -3.34 8.65 -7.96
C GLU A 73 -3.89 9.09 -9.32
N ARG A 74 -4.13 8.13 -10.22
CA ARG A 74 -4.76 8.42 -11.51
C ARG A 74 -6.19 8.96 -11.36
N ALA A 75 -6.94 8.49 -10.37
CA ALA A 75 -8.26 9.02 -10.07
C ALA A 75 -8.18 10.46 -9.51
N LEU A 76 -7.21 10.78 -8.65
CA LEU A 76 -6.98 12.15 -8.14
C LEU A 76 -6.66 13.12 -9.28
N VAL A 77 -5.78 12.74 -10.20
CA VAL A 77 -5.43 13.58 -11.35
C VAL A 77 -6.66 13.87 -12.22
N LYS A 78 -7.55 12.88 -12.40
CA LYS A 78 -8.80 13.09 -13.14
C LYS A 78 -9.76 14.02 -12.40
N GLU A 79 -9.92 13.89 -11.09
CA GLU A 79 -10.75 14.79 -10.30
C GLU A 79 -10.21 16.23 -10.34
N GLY A 80 -8.89 16.40 -10.21
CA GLY A 80 -8.24 17.71 -10.31
C GLY A 80 -8.26 18.33 -11.71
N ALA A 81 -8.32 17.53 -12.77
CA ALA A 81 -8.47 18.00 -14.15
C ALA A 81 -9.93 18.35 -14.53
N LEU A 82 -10.90 17.97 -13.69
CA LEU A 82 -12.32 18.26 -13.85
C LEU A 82 -12.79 19.46 -13.01
N LEU A 83 -11.90 20.05 -12.21
CA LEU A 83 -12.09 21.29 -11.44
C LEU A 83 -11.52 22.50 -12.22
#